data_AF-A0A949RR92-F1
#
_entry.id   AF-A0A949RR92-F1
#
_cell.length_a   1.000
_cell.length_b   1.000
_cell.length_c   1.000
_cell.angle_alpha   90.00
_cell.angle_beta   90.00
_cell.angle_gamma   90.00
#
_symmetry.space_group_name_H-M   'P 1'
#
loop_
_entity.id
_entity.type
_entity.pdbx_description
1 polymer ?
#
loop_
_entity_poly.entity_id
_entity_poly.type
_entity_poly.pdbx_seq_one_letter_code
_entity_poly.pdbx_strand_id
1 'polypeptide(L)'
;MSNVISEYQKWKQQGETLRAQARQAMEARFKDLLAEAVQVAEEYRSDFGTALRPPAPVTAFRYKSGSKGKGRKAARKQTPPVAQEPPARPGPKVAGLEKRLAAARKKLEEAKAASKPVRNLEDRIYELEDELRLATQAG
;
A
#
# COMPACT_ATOMS: atom_id res chain seq x y z
N MET A 1 27.84 15.52 30.52
CA MET A 1 27.48 14.24 29.86
C MET A 1 26.19 14.47 29.10
N SER A 2 26.24 14.50 27.77
CA SER A 2 25.04 14.54 26.93
C SER A 2 24.19 13.32 27.22
N ASN A 3 22.93 13.53 27.59
CA ASN A 3 22.01 12.45 27.88
C ASN A 3 21.55 11.87 26.53
N VAL A 4 22.09 10.71 26.16
CA VAL A 4 21.80 9.99 24.91
C VAL A 4 20.29 9.80 24.69
N ILE A 5 19.51 9.68 25.77
CA ILE A 5 18.04 9.60 25.72
C ILE A 5 17.45 10.88 25.13
N SER A 6 17.96 12.05 25.52
CA SER A 6 17.51 13.35 25.00
C SER A 6 17.89 13.53 23.52
N GLU A 7 19.04 13.02 23.09
CA GLU A 7 19.46 13.05 21.68
C GLU A 7 18.56 12.16 20.81
N TYR A 8 18.23 10.95 21.28
CA TYR A 8 17.30 10.05 20.59
C TYR A 8 15.90 10.66 20.45
N GLN A 9 15.38 11.31 21.50
CA GLN A 9 14.07 11.97 21.45
C GLN A 9 14.05 13.14 20.43
N LYS A 10 15.12 13.94 20.39
CA LYS A 10 15.27 15.01 19.39
C LYS A 10 15.31 14.44 17.97
N TRP A 11 16.09 13.38 17.73
CA TRP A 11 16.14 12.72 16.43
C TRP A 11 14.77 12.20 15.99
N LYS A 12 13.99 11.60 16.92
CA LYS A 12 12.64 11.12 16.63
C LYS A 12 11.69 12.25 16.21
N GLN A 13 11.69 13.38 16.94
CA GLN A 13 10.87 14.55 16.60
C GLN A 13 11.28 15.18 15.26
N GLN A 14 12.60 15.24 15.00
CA GLN A 14 13.13 15.70 13.72
C GLN A 14 12.72 14.76 12.57
N GLY A 15 12.81 13.45 12.77
CA GLY A 15 12.38 12.45 11.80
C GLY A 15 10.90 12.51 11.48
N GLU A 16 10.05 12.76 12.49
CA GLU A 16 8.61 12.93 12.30
C GLU A 16 8.28 14.20 11.51
N THR A 17 8.91 15.31 11.88
CA THR A 17 8.79 16.58 11.14
C THR A 17 9.25 16.42 9.69
N LEU A 18 10.42 15.80 9.49
CA LEU A 18 10.97 15.56 8.15
C LEU A 18 10.05 14.67 7.31
N ARG A 19 9.43 13.66 7.92
CA ARG A 19 8.46 12.79 7.24
C ARG A 19 7.21 13.57 6.81
N ALA A 20 6.70 14.46 7.66
CA ALA A 20 5.56 15.31 7.32
C ALA A 20 5.91 16.28 6.18
N GLN A 21 7.08 16.93 6.25
CA GLN A 21 7.58 17.81 5.20
C GLN A 21 7.79 17.06 3.88
N ALA A 22 8.42 15.89 3.91
CA ALA A 22 8.63 15.06 2.73
C ALA A 22 7.29 14.66 2.09
N ARG A 23 6.30 14.27 2.90
CA ARG A 23 4.95 13.97 2.41
C ARG A 23 4.35 15.17 1.69
N GLN A 24 4.36 16.34 2.33
CA GLN A 24 3.80 17.56 1.73
C GLN A 24 4.52 17.94 0.43
N ALA A 25 5.86 17.87 0.41
CA ALA A 25 6.65 18.15 -0.78
C ALA A 25 6.35 17.18 -1.93
N MET A 26 6.20 15.89 -1.63
CA MET A 26 5.80 14.88 -2.62
C MET A 26 4.39 15.13 -3.17
N GLU A 27 3.44 15.47 -2.29
CA GLU A 27 2.07 15.79 -2.69
C GLU A 27 2.00 17.06 -3.56
N ALA A 28 2.77 18.10 -3.22
CA ALA A 28 2.86 19.33 -4.00
C ALA A 28 3.44 19.05 -5.40
N ARG A 29 4.62 18.41 -5.46
CA ARG A 29 5.28 18.07 -6.72
C ARG A 29 4.39 17.22 -7.63
N PHE A 30 3.62 16.30 -7.06
CA PHE A 30 2.68 15.49 -7.84
C PHE A 30 1.58 16.35 -8.47
N LYS A 31 1.00 17.29 -7.73
CA LYS A 31 -0.03 18.20 -8.26
C LYS A 31 0.53 19.09 -9.37
N ASP A 32 1.73 19.64 -9.18
CA ASP A 32 2.37 20.50 -10.18
C ASP A 32 2.62 19.75 -11.49
N LEU A 33 3.16 18.53 -11.41
CA LEU A 33 3.35 17.66 -12.58
C LEU A 33 2.04 17.34 -13.32
N LEU A 34 0.93 17.17 -12.60
CA LEU A 34 -0.36 16.93 -13.23
C LEU A 34 -0.92 18.19 -13.90
N ALA A 35 -0.74 19.36 -13.30
CA ALA A 35 -1.14 20.62 -13.92
C ALA A 35 -0.36 20.85 -15.22
N GLU A 36 0.96 20.65 -15.19
CA GLU A 36 1.82 20.75 -16.37
C GLU A 36 1.41 19.74 -17.45
N ALA A 37 1.13 18.49 -17.08
CA ALA A 37 0.68 17.48 -18.03
C ALA A 37 -0.67 17.84 -18.69
N VAL A 38 -1.58 18.50 -17.96
CA VAL A 38 -2.84 19.00 -18.53
C VAL A 38 -2.57 20.11 -19.52
N GLN A 39 -1.72 21.07 -19.16
CA GLN A 39 -1.36 22.18 -20.05
C GLN A 39 -0.78 21.68 -21.37
N VAL A 40 0.18 20.73 -21.32
CA VAL A 40 0.75 20.10 -22.51
C VAL A 40 -0.32 19.38 -23.34
N ALA A 41 -1.28 18.71 -22.69
CA ALA A 41 -2.35 18.02 -23.40
C ALA A 41 -3.33 19.00 -24.09
N GLU A 42 -3.57 20.17 -23.49
CA GLU A 42 -4.39 21.25 -24.07
C GLU A 42 -3.70 21.92 -25.26
N GLU A 43 -2.41 22.23 -25.13
CA GLU A 43 -1.57 22.75 -26.22
C GLU A 43 -1.53 21.76 -27.39
N TYR A 44 -1.23 20.49 -27.11
CA TYR A 44 -1.22 19.44 -28.13
C TYR A 44 -2.58 19.29 -28.82
N ARG A 45 -3.69 19.34 -28.06
CA ARG A 45 -5.03 19.26 -28.65
C ARG A 45 -5.33 20.48 -29.51
N SER A 46 -4.88 21.66 -29.12
CA SER A 46 -5.09 22.91 -29.85
C SER A 46 -4.33 22.92 -31.17
N ASP A 47 -3.08 22.44 -31.17
CA ASP A 47 -2.22 22.45 -32.36
C ASP A 47 -2.51 21.30 -33.32
N PHE A 48 -2.81 20.10 -32.79
CA PHE A 48 -2.90 18.87 -33.59
C PHE A 48 -4.33 18.30 -33.66
N GLY A 49 -5.31 18.91 -32.99
CA GLY A 49 -6.72 18.51 -33.04
C GLY A 49 -7.04 17.13 -32.40
N THR A 50 -6.04 16.48 -31.80
CA THR A 50 -6.17 15.12 -31.24
C THR A 50 -5.83 15.10 -29.76
N ALA A 51 -6.41 14.16 -29.01
CA ALA A 51 -6.16 14.04 -27.57
C ALA A 51 -4.88 13.24 -27.31
N LEU A 52 -3.99 13.80 -26.49
CA LEU A 52 -2.79 13.10 -26.03
C LEU A 52 -3.17 11.93 -25.12
N ARG A 53 -2.74 10.72 -25.48
CA ARG A 53 -3.01 9.51 -24.68
C ARG A 53 -1.86 9.23 -23.73
N PRO A 54 -2.14 8.91 -22.45
CA PRO A 54 -1.10 8.48 -21.54
C PRO A 54 -0.54 7.11 -21.95
N PRO A 55 0.70 6.78 -21.54
CA PRO A 55 1.31 5.48 -21.80
C PRO A 55 0.41 4.33 -21.33
N ALA A 56 0.43 3.19 -22.03
CA ALA A 56 -0.39 2.01 -21.71
C ALA A 56 -0.43 1.57 -20.23
N PRO A 57 0.67 1.62 -19.44
CA PRO A 57 0.61 1.29 -18.01
C PRO A 57 -0.12 2.35 -17.15
N VAL A 58 -0.32 3.57 -17.66
CA VAL A 58 -0.94 4.71 -16.98
C VAL A 58 -2.33 4.96 -17.57
N THR A 59 -3.33 4.22 -17.11
CA THR A 59 -4.72 4.39 -17.60
C THR A 59 -5.43 5.60 -16.97
N ALA A 60 -4.91 6.12 -15.85
CA ALA A 60 -5.31 7.36 -15.20
C ALA A 60 -4.27 7.71 -14.13
N PHE A 61 -3.98 9.00 -13.90
CA PHE A 61 -3.15 9.45 -12.76
C PHE A 61 -3.85 9.33 -11.39
N ARG A 62 -4.88 8.48 -11.30
CA ARG A 62 -5.55 8.15 -10.04
C ARG A 62 -4.86 6.91 -9.50
N TYR A 63 -4.03 7.08 -8.47
CA TYR A 63 -3.53 5.95 -7.70
C TYR A 63 -4.72 5.23 -7.07
N LYS A 64 -5.15 4.13 -7.69
CA LYS A 64 -6.08 3.18 -7.07
C LYS A 64 -5.23 2.21 -6.27
N SER A 65 -5.22 2.35 -4.94
CA SER A 65 -4.74 1.30 -4.03
C SER A 65 -5.65 0.07 -4.16
N GLY A 66 -5.37 -0.75 -5.17
CA GLY A 66 -6.15 -1.94 -5.47
C GLY A 66 -6.71 -1.94 -6.87
N SER A 67 -5.86 -2.22 -7.86
CA SER A 67 -6.31 -2.94 -9.05
C SER A 67 -5.28 -4.02 -9.38
N LYS A 68 -5.30 -5.08 -8.57
CA LYS A 68 -5.04 -6.42 -9.10
C LYS A 68 -5.99 -6.58 -10.30
N GLY A 69 -5.44 -6.85 -11.48
CA GLY A 69 -6.20 -6.97 -12.71
C GLY A 69 -7.45 -7.82 -12.49
N LYS A 70 -8.63 -7.23 -12.72
CA LYS A 70 -9.85 -7.99 -12.86
C LYS A 70 -10.31 -7.83 -14.29
N GLY A 71 -10.00 -8.87 -15.05
CA GLY A 71 -10.49 -9.06 -16.41
C GLY A 71 -11.98 -8.82 -16.48
N ARG A 72 -12.36 -8.20 -17.59
CA ARG A 72 -13.70 -8.12 -18.16
C ARG A 72 -14.51 -9.38 -17.83
N LYS A 73 -15.54 -9.26 -16.99
CA LYS A 73 -16.70 -10.16 -17.05
C LYS A 73 -17.98 -9.36 -16.99
N ALA A 74 -18.85 -9.75 -17.91
CA ALA A 74 -20.11 -9.16 -18.27
C ALA A 74 -21.10 -9.09 -17.11
N ALA A 75 -22.06 -8.18 -17.31
CA ALA A 75 -23.25 -7.99 -16.52
C ALA A 75 -23.97 -9.29 -16.13
N ARG A 76 -24.42 -9.37 -14.87
CA ARG A 76 -25.77 -9.85 -14.56
C ARG A 76 -26.27 -9.35 -13.20
N LYS A 77 -27.36 -8.58 -13.31
CA LYS A 77 -28.50 -8.27 -12.43
C LYS A 77 -28.43 -8.52 -10.90
N GLN A 78 -28.97 -7.51 -10.21
CA GLN A 78 -29.24 -7.34 -8.78
C GLN A 78 -30.22 -8.36 -8.18
N THR A 79 -30.03 -8.65 -6.89
CA THR A 79 -31.07 -8.73 -5.83
C THR A 79 -30.40 -8.67 -4.44
N PRO A 80 -30.84 -7.85 -3.47
CA PRO A 80 -30.52 -7.95 -2.03
C PRO A 80 -31.73 -8.51 -1.23
N PRO A 81 -31.69 -8.65 0.11
CA PRO A 81 -30.63 -9.14 1.01
C PRO A 81 -31.17 -10.22 2.00
N VAL A 82 -30.32 -11.07 2.58
CA VAL A 82 -30.65 -11.73 3.86
C VAL A 82 -29.41 -11.69 4.76
N ALA A 83 -29.58 -11.01 5.88
CA ALA A 83 -28.66 -10.99 7.00
C ALA A 83 -28.63 -12.37 7.69
N GLN A 84 -27.43 -12.85 8.02
CA GLN A 84 -27.20 -13.83 9.07
C GLN A 84 -25.71 -13.82 9.43
N GLU A 85 -25.42 -13.52 10.69
CA GLU A 85 -24.12 -13.71 11.37
C GLU A 85 -24.31 -14.82 12.43
N PRO A 86 -23.26 -15.41 13.02
CA PRO A 86 -22.47 -16.56 12.55
C PRO A 86 -22.64 -17.81 13.49
N PRO A 87 -21.97 -18.98 13.26
CA PRO A 87 -20.66 -19.22 13.93
C PRO A 87 -19.66 -20.20 13.24
N ALA A 88 -18.40 -20.12 13.71
CA ALA A 88 -17.36 -21.16 13.86
C ALA A 88 -16.97 -22.09 12.67
N ARG A 89 -16.09 -21.59 11.80
CA ARG A 89 -15.10 -22.38 11.03
C ARG A 89 -13.81 -21.55 10.97
N PRO A 90 -12.60 -22.14 10.95
CA PRO A 90 -11.37 -21.36 10.80
C PRO A 90 -11.51 -20.52 9.53
N GLY A 91 -11.68 -19.22 9.73
CA GLY A 91 -12.19 -18.36 8.69
C GLY A 91 -11.21 -18.34 7.51
N PRO A 92 -11.67 -18.03 6.28
CA PRO A 92 -10.79 -17.74 5.15
C PRO A 92 -9.73 -16.66 5.47
N LYS A 93 -9.93 -15.91 6.56
CA LYS A 93 -8.98 -14.99 7.19
C LYS A 93 -7.75 -15.70 7.77
N VAL A 94 -7.90 -16.81 8.51
CA VAL A 94 -6.79 -17.60 9.10
C VAL A 94 -5.90 -18.17 8.00
N ALA A 95 -6.49 -18.84 7.00
CA ALA A 95 -5.77 -19.36 5.84
C ALA A 95 -5.08 -18.25 5.01
N GLY A 96 -5.62 -17.03 5.02
CA GLY A 96 -5.01 -15.86 4.41
C GLY A 96 -3.80 -15.34 5.20
N LEU A 97 -3.87 -15.36 6.53
CA LEU A 97 -2.79 -14.94 7.43
C LEU A 97 -1.62 -15.93 7.42
N GLU A 98 -1.89 -17.24 7.42
CA GLU A 98 -0.86 -18.28 7.29
C GLU A 98 -0.06 -18.15 5.99
N LYS A 99 -0.73 -17.91 4.86
CA LYS A 99 -0.05 -17.67 3.57
C LYS A 99 0.81 -16.41 3.57
N ARG A 100 0.36 -15.36 4.26
CA ARG A 100 1.12 -14.10 4.38
C ARG A 100 2.33 -14.28 5.29
N LEU A 101 2.20 -15.03 6.37
CA LEU A 101 3.27 -15.38 7.30
C LEU A 101 4.34 -16.23 6.60
N ALA A 102 3.95 -17.25 5.83
CA ALA A 102 4.87 -18.06 5.05
C ALA A 102 5.65 -17.23 4.01
N ALA A 103 4.97 -16.30 3.32
CA ALA A 103 5.60 -15.40 2.37
C ALA A 103 6.57 -14.39 3.04
N ALA A 104 6.22 -13.90 4.23
CA ALA A 104 7.07 -12.98 4.99
C ALA A 104 8.33 -13.69 5.51
N ARG A 105 8.21 -14.92 6.04
CA ARG A 105 9.36 -15.75 6.44
C ARG A 105 10.27 -16.07 5.27
N LYS A 106 9.72 -16.41 4.10
CA LYS A 106 10.52 -16.64 2.88
C LYS A 106 11.33 -15.40 2.48
N LYS A 107 10.71 -14.21 2.52
CA LYS A 107 11.40 -12.94 2.24
C LYS A 107 12.46 -12.60 3.26
N LEU A 108 12.25 -12.97 4.53
CA LEU A 108 13.23 -12.78 5.59
C LEU A 108 14.46 -13.67 5.37
N GLU A 109 14.27 -14.93 4.98
CA GLU A 109 15.40 -15.81 4.61
C GLU A 109 16.13 -15.33 3.35
N GLU A 110 15.41 -14.86 2.32
CA GLU A 110 16.01 -14.24 1.13
C GLU A 110 16.79 -12.96 1.48
N ALA A 111 16.28 -12.14 2.41
CA ALA A 111 16.94 -10.91 2.85
C ALA A 111 18.16 -11.21 3.73
N LYS A 112 18.10 -12.24 4.59
CA LYS A 112 19.25 -12.74 5.36
C LYS A 112 20.34 -13.30 4.45
N ALA A 113 19.96 -14.11 3.46
CA ALA A 113 20.88 -14.65 2.46
C ALA A 113 21.52 -13.55 1.59
N ALA A 114 20.80 -12.44 1.37
CA ALA A 114 21.30 -11.27 0.67
C ALA A 114 22.00 -10.23 1.57
N SER A 115 22.21 -10.52 2.87
CA SER A 115 22.78 -9.60 3.87
C SER A 115 22.09 -8.21 3.90
N LYS A 116 20.79 -8.18 3.63
CA LYS A 116 19.96 -6.97 3.67
C LYS A 116 19.38 -6.77 5.07
N PRO A 117 19.06 -5.53 5.47
CA PRO A 117 18.42 -5.26 6.76
C PRO A 117 17.07 -5.98 6.86
N VAL A 118 16.95 -6.92 7.81
CA VAL A 118 15.79 -7.80 7.99
C VAL A 118 14.80 -7.33 9.05
N ARG A 119 15.13 -6.28 9.81
CA ARG A 119 14.34 -5.81 10.95
C ARG A 119 12.88 -5.50 10.62
N ASN A 120 12.63 -4.85 9.48
CA ASN A 120 11.27 -4.58 9.02
C ASN A 120 10.48 -5.85 8.65
N LEU A 121 11.17 -6.93 8.26
CA LEU A 121 10.55 -8.22 7.96
C LEU A 121 10.29 -9.01 9.24
N GLU A 122 11.18 -8.89 10.24
CA GLU A 122 11.01 -9.45 11.58
C GLU A 122 9.80 -8.83 12.29
N ASP A 123 9.73 -7.49 12.34
CA ASP A 123 8.60 -6.76 12.92
C ASP A 123 7.28 -7.17 12.24
N ARG A 124 7.30 -7.33 10.90
CA ARG A 124 6.12 -7.75 10.14
C ARG A 124 5.70 -9.20 10.39
N ILE A 125 6.64 -10.08 10.70
CA ILE A 125 6.33 -11.47 11.07
C ILE A 125 5.69 -11.50 12.46
N TYR A 126 6.20 -10.72 13.42
CA TYR A 126 5.62 -10.61 14.75
C TYR A 126 4.16 -10.10 14.72
N GLU A 127 3.88 -9.07 13.93
CA GLU A 127 2.51 -8.58 13.73
C GLU A 127 1.58 -9.64 13.12
N LEU A 128 2.05 -10.38 12.10
CA LEU A 128 1.26 -11.42 11.43
C LEU A 128 1.02 -12.64 12.33
N GLU A 129 1.97 -12.97 13.22
CA GLU A 129 1.83 -14.02 14.23
C GLU A 129 0.79 -13.65 15.29
N ASP A 130 0.77 -12.38 15.73
CA ASP A 130 -0.23 -11.88 16.67
C ASP A 130 -1.63 -11.82 16.04
N GLU A 131 -1.75 -11.29 14.82
CA GLU A 131 -3.00 -11.31 14.06
C GLU A 131 -3.53 -12.73 13.85
N LEU A 132 -2.64 -13.69 13.57
CA LEU A 132 -3.00 -15.11 13.42
C LEU A 132 -3.47 -15.71 14.75
N ARG A 133 -2.80 -15.39 15.86
CA ARG A 133 -3.18 -15.83 17.21
C ARG A 133 -4.54 -15.27 17.61
N LEU A 134 -4.76 -13.98 17.38
CA LEU A 134 -6.04 -13.31 17.64
C LEU A 134 -7.15 -13.85 16.76
N ALA A 135 -6.88 -14.07 15.46
CA ALA A 135 -7.85 -14.64 14.53
C ALA A 135 -8.19 -16.11 14.81
N THR A 136 -7.27 -16.85 15.44
CA THR A 136 -7.48 -18.23 15.87
C THR A 136 -8.19 -18.32 17.23
N GLN A 137 -8.02 -17.32 18.10
CA GLN A 137 -8.77 -17.22 19.37
C GLN A 137 -10.17 -16.60 19.22
N ALA A 138 -10.38 -15.77 18.20
CA ALA A 138 -11.66 -15.13 17.89
C ALA A 138 -12.55 -15.95 16.95
N GLY A 139 -12.16 -17.17 16.60
CA GLY A 139 -12.91 -18.12 15.76
C GLY A 139 -13.38 -19.33 16.55
#